data_AF-A0AB35T7U9-F1
#
_entry.id   AF-A0AB35T7U9-F1
#
_cell.length_a   1.000
_cell.length_b   1.000
_cell.length_c   1.000
_cell.angle_alpha   90.00
_cell.angle_beta   90.00
_cell.angle_gamma   90.00
#
_symmetry.space_group_name_H-M   'P 1'
#
loop_
_entity.id
_entity.type
_entity.pdbx_description
1 polymer ?
#
loop_
_entity_poly.entity_id
_entity_poly.type
_entity_poly.pdbx_seq_one_letter_code
_entity_poly.pdbx_strand_id
1 'polypeptide(L)' 'MSSSCVTAREREVFELALRGYTNARIATDVHVSLPTVKSHIKSILRKLGLKGRKDIPISRLWDKYIGDSAGLANLVL' A
#
# COMPACT_ATOMS: atom_id res chain seq x y z
N MET A 1 -0.89 2.09 -21.37
CA MET A 1 0.53 2.10 -20.95
C MET A 1 0.66 1.28 -19.67
N SER A 2 1.39 0.17 -19.76
CA SER A 2 1.89 -0.71 -18.69
C SER A 2 0.91 -1.17 -17.60
N SER A 3 -0.05 -2.02 -18.01
CA SER A 3 -0.86 -2.88 -17.12
C SER A 3 0.05 -3.81 -16.31
N SER A 4 0.64 -3.32 -15.23
CA SER A 4 1.57 -4.08 -14.41
C SER A 4 0.91 -4.27 -13.05
N CYS A 5 0.32 -5.46 -12.88
CA CYS A 5 -0.34 -5.84 -11.65
C CYS A 5 0.59 -5.61 -10.44
N VAL A 6 0.00 -5.19 -9.33
CA VAL A 6 0.68 -5.14 -8.04
C VAL A 6 1.01 -6.58 -7.66
N THR A 7 2.28 -6.87 -7.38
CA THR A 7 2.69 -8.22 -7.00
C THR A 7 2.14 -8.57 -5.61
N ALA A 8 2.10 -9.86 -5.26
CA ALA A 8 1.69 -10.28 -3.91
C ALA A 8 2.51 -9.54 -2.82
N ARG A 9 3.81 -9.40 -3.05
CA ARG A 9 4.69 -8.72 -2.13
C ARG A 9 4.43 -7.21 -2.00
N GLU A 10 4.18 -6.57 -3.14
CA GLU A 10 3.80 -5.16 -3.15
C GLU A 10 2.43 -4.96 -2.49
N ARG A 11 1.50 -5.92 -2.59
CA ARG A 11 0.20 -5.89 -1.92
C ARG A 11 0.36 -5.93 -0.40
N GLU A 12 1.18 -6.84 0.14
CA GLU A 12 1.48 -6.90 1.58
C GLU A 12 2.04 -5.57 2.11
N VAL A 13 3.02 -5.00 1.40
CA VAL A 13 3.59 -3.68 1.74
C VAL A 13 2.52 -2.59 1.67
N PHE A 14 1.64 -2.64 0.67
CA PHE A 14 0.58 -1.66 0.48
C PHE A 14 -0.48 -1.73 1.58
N GLU A 15 -0.91 -2.92 1.97
CA GLU A 15 -1.88 -3.12 3.06
C GLU A 15 -1.37 -2.57 4.39
N LEU A 16 -0.10 -2.82 4.74
CA LEU A 16 0.50 -2.27 5.96
C LEU A 16 0.63 -0.74 5.87
N ALA A 17 0.95 -0.21 4.68
CA ALA A 17 1.01 1.23 4.46
C ALA A 17 -0.38 1.90 4.59
N LEU A 18 -1.44 1.24 4.13
CA LEU A 18 -2.84 1.68 4.28
C LEU A 18 -3.29 1.69 5.75
N ARG A 19 -2.81 0.72 6.55
CA ARG A 19 -3.02 0.68 8.01
C ARG A 19 -2.26 1.79 8.77
N GLY A 20 -1.56 2.68 8.07
CA GLY A 20 -0.82 3.78 8.68
C GLY A 20 0.57 3.40 9.21
N TYR A 21 1.06 2.17 8.98
CA TYR A 21 2.38 1.79 9.47
C TYR A 21 3.50 2.59 8.79
N THR A 22 4.54 2.85 9.57
CA THR A 22 5.74 3.52 9.09
C THR A 22 6.55 2.57 8.22
N ASN A 23 7.34 3.10 7.29
CA ASN A 23 8.17 2.25 6.42
C ASN A 23 9.18 1.40 7.22
N ALA A 24 9.60 1.87 8.41
CA ALA A 24 10.45 1.13 9.31
C ALA A 24 9.72 -0.07 9.94
N ARG A 25 8.49 0.13 10.42
CA ARG A 25 7.66 -0.97 10.93
C ARG A 25 7.33 -1.99 9.84
N ILE A 26 6.97 -1.51 8.65
CA ILE A 26 6.74 -2.37 7.49
C ILE A 26 7.99 -3.19 7.21
N ALA A 27 9.18 -2.58 7.15
CA ALA A 27 10.43 -3.28 6.91
C ALA A 27 10.65 -4.45 7.89
N THR A 28 10.34 -4.24 9.17
CA THR A 28 10.37 -5.30 10.19
C THR A 28 9.31 -6.38 9.94
N ASP A 29 8.04 -5.98 9.77
CA ASP A 29 6.90 -6.90 9.65
C ASP A 29 6.99 -7.79 8.40
N VAL A 30 7.54 -7.26 7.31
CA VAL A 30 7.78 -8.02 6.09
C VAL A 30 9.20 -8.58 5.99
N HIS A 31 10.10 -8.37 6.96
CA HIS A 31 11.48 -8.87 6.89
C HIS A 31 12.28 -8.41 5.67
N VAL A 32 12.23 -7.12 5.34
CA VAL A 32 13.06 -6.51 4.27
C VAL A 32 13.72 -5.23 4.76
N SER A 33 14.70 -4.71 4.03
CA SER A 33 15.34 -3.45 4.40
C SER A 33 14.41 -2.25 4.15
N LEU A 34 14.62 -1.16 4.91
CA LEU A 34 13.90 0.10 4.72
C LEU A 34 14.01 0.64 3.27
N PRO A 35 15.19 0.60 2.60
CA PRO A 35 15.29 0.94 1.18
C PRO A 35 14.41 0.08 0.27
N THR A 36 14.30 -1.23 0.55
CA THR A 36 13.44 -2.15 -0.20
C THR A 36 11.97 -1.78 -0.07
N VAL A 37 11.51 -1.42 1.15
CA VAL A 37 10.14 -0.90 1.36
C VAL A 37 9.89 0.36 0.54
N LYS A 38 10.82 1.32 0.55
CA LYS A 38 10.70 2.55 -0.26
C LYS A 38 10.60 2.24 -1.76
N SER A 39 11.38 1.25 -2.24
CA SER A 39 11.33 0.80 -3.63
C SER A 39 9.98 0.17 -3.99
N HIS A 40 9.45 -0.71 -3.12
CA HIS A 40 8.12 -1.29 -3.28
C HIS A 40 7.05 -0.20 -3.35
N ILE A 41 7.04 0.75 -2.42
CA ILE A 41 6.09 1.88 -2.43
C ILE A 41 6.20 2.69 -3.74
N LYS A 42 7.41 3.02 -4.20
CA LYS A 42 7.60 3.73 -5.47
C LYS A 42 7.08 2.92 -6.67
N SER A 43 7.28 1.61 -6.67
CA SER A 43 6.76 0.71 -7.70
C SER A 43 5.24 0.65 -7.69
N ILE A 44 4.62 0.51 -6.51
CA ILE A 44 3.17 0.51 -6.31
C ILE A 44 2.57 1.82 -6.81
N LEU A 45 3.08 2.97 -6.36
CA LEU A 45 2.58 4.28 -6.79
C LEU A 45 2.67 4.45 -8.31
N ARG A 46 3.79 4.05 -8.93
CA ARG A 46 3.93 4.05 -10.39
C ARG A 46 2.90 3.16 -11.08
N LYS A 47 2.65 1.96 -10.55
CA LYS A 47 1.66 1.02 -11.09
C LYS A 47 0.22 1.51 -10.93
N LEU A 48 -0.06 2.26 -9.86
CA LEU A 48 -1.37 2.85 -9.57
C LEU A 48 -1.57 4.23 -10.22
N GLY A 49 -0.54 4.80 -10.86
CA GLY A 49 -0.59 6.15 -11.44
C GLY A 49 -0.64 7.28 -10.40
N LEU A 50 -0.21 7.01 -9.16
CA LEU A 50 -0.23 7.95 -8.05
C LEU A 50 1.13 8.64 -7.89
N LYS A 51 1.14 9.90 -7.45
CA LYS A 51 2.37 10.68 -7.27
C LYS A 51 2.90 10.64 -5.84
N GLY A 52 2.04 10.40 -4.85
CA GLY A 52 2.43 10.31 -3.45
C GLY A 52 1.49 9.48 -2.59
N ARG A 53 1.96 9.14 -1.37
CA ARG A 53 1.20 8.40 -0.35
C ARG A 53 -0.11 9.10 0.04
N LYS A 54 -0.16 10.43 -0.06
CA LYS A 54 -1.36 11.23 0.20
C LYS A 54 -2.41 11.14 -0.91
N ASP A 55 -2.01 10.72 -2.11
CA ASP A 55 -2.90 10.56 -3.25
C ASP A 55 -3.63 9.21 -3.22
N ILE A 56 -3.34 8.34 -2.22
CA ILE A 56 -4.02 7.06 -2.05
C ILE A 56 -5.46 7.36 -1.58
N PRO A 57 -6.48 7.24 -2.45
CA PRO A 57 -7.84 7.60 -2.08
C PRO A 57 -8.40 6.45 -1.25
N ILE A 58 -8.50 6.68 0.06
CA ILE A 58 -8.89 5.66 1.06
C ILE A 58 -10.28 5.06 0.77
N SER A 59 -11.17 5.76 0.04
CA SER A 59 -12.53 5.25 -0.23
C SER A 59 -12.73 4.48 -1.53
N ARG A 60 -11.77 4.45 -2.47
CA ARG A 60 -12.05 3.98 -3.85
C ARG A 60 -11.26 2.76 -4.33
N LEU A 61 -10.20 2.36 -3.62
CA LEU A 61 -9.35 1.23 -4.03
C LEU A 61 -9.69 -0.09 -3.32
N TRP A 62 -10.41 -0.03 -2.19
CA TRP A 62 -10.71 -1.22 -1.40
C TRP A 62 -11.66 -2.17 -2.15
N ASP A 63 -12.82 -1.68 -2.60
CA ASP A 63 -13.79 -2.46 -3.39
C ASP A 63 -13.22 -3.04 -4.69
N LYS A 64 -12.20 -2.39 -5.27
CA LYS A 64 -11.65 -2.81 -6.58
C LYS A 64 -10.53 -3.85 -6.46
N TYR A 65 -9.87 -3.97 -5.30
CA TYR A 65 -8.66 -4.80 -5.18
C TYR A 65 -8.61 -5.76 -3.98
N ILE A 66 -9.41 -5.54 -2.92
CA ILE A 66 -9.41 -6.33 -1.69
C ILE A 66 -10.85 -6.35 -1.15
N GLY A 67 -11.64 -7.38 -1.48
CA GLY A 67 -13.00 -7.49 -0.95
C GLY A 67 -13.00 -7.75 0.56
N ASP A 68 -13.38 -6.75 1.37
CA ASP A 68 -14.20 -6.86 2.60
C ASP A 68 -14.17 -5.53 3.40
N SER A 69 -15.33 -4.91 3.61
CA SER A 69 -15.52 -3.53 4.09
C SER A 69 -15.36 -3.30 5.60
N ALA A 70 -14.96 -4.31 6.38
CA ALA A 70 -14.91 -4.23 7.85
C ALA A 70 -13.77 -3.37 8.44
N GLY A 71 -12.79 -2.94 7.64
CA GLY A 71 -11.55 -2.30 8.13
C GLY A 71 -11.59 -0.79 8.40
N LEU A 72 -12.67 -0.09 8.06
CA LEU A 72 -12.67 1.39 8.03
C LEU A 72 -13.10 2.09 9.32
N ALA A 73 -13.58 1.37 10.32
CA ALA A 73 -14.04 1.99 11.57
C ALA A 73 -12.91 2.58 12.44
N ASN A 74 -11.64 2.26 12.15
CA ASN A 74 -10.53 2.53 13.07
C ASN A 74 -9.53 3.60 12.57
N LEU A 75 -9.90 4.39 11.56
CA LEU A 75 -8.99 5.39 10.98
C LEU A 75 -9.57 6.82 10.92
N VAL A 76 -10.70 7.07 11.58
CA VAL A 76 -11.25 8.42 11.79
C VAL A 76 -11.57 8.61 13.27
N LEU A 77 -10.53 8.54 14.11
CA LEU A 77 -10.36 9.26 15.37
C LEU A 77 -8.86 9.51 15.58
#